data_AF-A0A6V6ZB99-F1
#
_entry.id   AF-A0A6V6ZB99-F1
#
_cell.length_a   1.000
_cell.length_b   1.000
_cell.length_c   1.000
_cell.angle_alpha   90.00
_cell.angle_beta   90.00
_cell.angle_gamma   90.00
#
_symmetry.space_group_name_H-M   'P 1'
#
loop_
_entity.id
_entity.type
_entity.pdbx_description
1 polymer ?
#
loop_
_entity_poly.entity_id
_entity_poly.type
_entity_poly.pdbx_seq_one_letter_code
_entity_poly.pdbx_strand_id
1 'polypeptide(L)'
;MKRYKLYKKAEPVCCNFEELLSHIILPLVIASYASYPFLYFLGLESALVYNSILAVIATYFFDGLKKFIPILNDRDTTGFKSVFYSFVSFLIILSSLLITGFGFYLLVLYQKNNEFNIFHFYLWLLILFGFPLFYYAFRSVRYYYIKKQQDEHFVNIVLVINHDLDLFLAIDNIQFVNTANRNSSDIKITNNIQSYSQKEFIALKTKTRHYYVNKEGFRETVQIPFNANAFLLSWFSYTENKYYAVEFPFPFEKFIAEQETCSTDKFKIFRARETEPLYLHLYLNGGIRFFYKNAILVDIPVNNESAVNGKDKKDFFDLNATIKESYIKYNRNLR
;
A
#
# COMPACT_ATOMS: atom_id res chain seq x y z
N MET A 1 11.05 2.04 25.27
CA MET A 1 9.90 2.12 24.34
C MET A 1 9.05 0.86 24.47
N LYS A 2 7.75 0.98 24.73
CA LYS A 2 6.81 -0.15 24.78
C LYS A 2 6.59 -0.69 23.35
N ARG A 3 6.72 -2.00 23.12
CA ARG A 3 6.49 -2.63 21.80
C ARG A 3 4.98 -2.82 21.58
N TYR A 4 4.41 -2.07 20.64
CA TYR A 4 3.03 -2.22 20.18
C TYR A 4 2.98 -3.00 18.85
N LYS A 5 1.92 -3.80 18.67
CA LYS A 5 1.59 -4.43 17.39
C LYS A 5 0.84 -3.40 16.54
N LEU A 6 1.52 -2.85 15.55
CA LEU A 6 0.93 -1.92 14.59
C LEU A 6 0.00 -2.66 13.63
N TYR A 7 -1.10 -2.03 13.29
CA TYR A 7 -1.92 -2.45 12.15
C TYR A 7 -1.05 -2.51 10.88
N LYS A 8 -1.24 -3.55 10.07
CA LYS A 8 -0.56 -3.69 8.78
C LYS A 8 -1.61 -3.94 7.71
N LYS A 9 -1.86 -2.94 6.86
CA LYS A 9 -2.84 -3.07 5.78
C LYS A 9 -2.51 -4.29 4.91
N ALA A 10 -3.48 -5.19 4.75
CA ALA A 10 -3.34 -6.28 3.80
C ALA A 10 -3.51 -5.71 2.38
N GLU A 11 -2.50 -5.87 1.53
CA GLU A 11 -2.60 -5.49 0.13
C GLU A 11 -3.51 -6.46 -0.62
N PRO A 12 -4.47 -5.95 -1.43
CA PRO A 12 -5.29 -6.80 -2.26
C PRO A 12 -4.41 -7.59 -3.24
N VAL A 13 -4.85 -8.81 -3.57
CA VAL A 13 -4.23 -9.60 -4.64
C VAL A 13 -4.65 -9.00 -5.97
N CYS A 14 -4.09 -7.85 -6.32
CA CYS A 14 -4.29 -7.25 -7.63
C CYS A 14 -3.30 -7.89 -8.59
N CYS A 15 -3.78 -8.80 -9.44
CA CYS A 15 -3.07 -9.14 -10.65
C CYS A 15 -3.58 -8.25 -11.77
N ASN A 16 -2.70 -7.41 -12.33
CA ASN A 16 -3.02 -6.71 -13.57
C ASN A 16 -3.02 -7.74 -14.70
N PHE A 17 -4.18 -8.35 -14.95
CA PHE A 17 -4.32 -9.43 -15.92
C PHE A 17 -3.92 -8.97 -17.32
N GLU A 18 -4.22 -7.72 -17.67
CA GLU A 18 -3.85 -7.13 -18.96
C GLU A 18 -2.32 -7.07 -19.14
N GLU A 19 -1.61 -6.68 -18.09
CA GLU A 19 -0.15 -6.61 -18.09
C GLU A 19 0.49 -8.00 -18.10
N LEU A 20 -0.07 -8.95 -17.36
CA LEU A 20 0.38 -10.35 -17.36
C LEU A 20 0.11 -11.03 -18.72
N LEU A 21 -1.04 -10.75 -19.33
CA LEU A 21 -1.40 -11.26 -20.65
C LEU A 21 -0.44 -10.74 -21.73
N SER A 22 -0.22 -9.43 -21.77
CA SER A 22 0.58 -8.77 -22.80
C SER A 22 2.09 -9.02 -22.66
N HIS A 23 2.61 -9.05 -21.43
CA HIS A 23 4.05 -9.17 -21.17
C HIS A 23 4.53 -10.56 -20.76
N ILE A 24 3.67 -11.57 -20.65
CA ILE A 24 4.12 -12.93 -20.33
C ILE A 24 3.40 -13.95 -21.20
N ILE A 25 2.07 -14.03 -21.11
CA ILE A 25 1.30 -15.12 -21.73
C ILE A 25 1.40 -15.06 -23.27
N LEU A 26 1.07 -13.91 -23.87
CA LEU A 26 0.98 -13.77 -25.31
C LEU A 26 2.33 -14.01 -26.03
N PRO A 27 3.47 -13.47 -25.55
CA PRO A 27 4.78 -13.79 -26.10
C PRO A 27 5.14 -15.28 -26.01
N LEU A 28 4.83 -15.96 -24.89
CA LEU A 28 5.06 -17.39 -24.74
C LEU A 28 4.22 -18.23 -25.71
N VAL A 29 2.95 -17.86 -25.92
CA VAL A 29 2.06 -18.54 -26.87
C VAL A 29 2.56 -18.35 -28.30
N ILE A 30 2.95 -17.13 -28.69
CA ILE A 30 3.50 -16.84 -30.03
C ILE A 30 4.78 -17.63 -30.26
N ALA A 31 5.70 -17.61 -29.28
CA ALA A 31 6.95 -18.37 -29.34
C ALA A 31 6.71 -19.87 -29.50
N SER A 32 5.78 -20.41 -28.73
CA SER A 32 5.45 -21.83 -28.77
C SER A 32 4.78 -22.22 -30.09
N TYR A 33 3.91 -21.37 -30.62
CA TYR A 33 3.30 -21.56 -31.94
C TYR A 33 4.36 -21.51 -33.06
N ALA A 34 5.30 -20.57 -32.99
CA ALA A 34 6.41 -20.48 -33.94
C ALA A 34 7.37 -21.69 -33.85
N SER A 35 7.44 -22.37 -32.70
CA SER A 35 8.23 -23.59 -32.52
C SER A 35 7.61 -24.83 -33.18
N TYR A 36 6.30 -24.81 -33.46
CA TYR A 36 5.56 -25.96 -33.98
C TYR A 36 6.04 -26.47 -35.35
N PRO A 37 6.30 -25.63 -36.37
CA PRO A 37 6.86 -26.10 -37.64
C PRO A 37 8.22 -26.79 -37.49
N PHE A 38 9.07 -26.30 -36.58
CA PHE A 38 10.36 -26.94 -36.31
C PHE A 38 10.17 -28.33 -35.69
N LEU A 39 9.24 -28.47 -34.74
CA LEU A 39 8.87 -29.76 -34.17
C LEU A 39 8.29 -30.71 -35.23
N TYR A 40 7.37 -30.22 -36.06
CA TYR A 40 6.65 -31.04 -37.02
C TYR A 40 7.51 -31.49 -38.20
N PHE A 41 8.31 -30.61 -38.80
CA PHE A 41 9.10 -30.95 -40.01
C PHE A 41 10.51 -31.45 -39.70
N LEU A 42 11.20 -30.83 -38.74
CA LEU A 42 12.62 -31.05 -38.48
C LEU A 42 12.88 -31.91 -37.24
N GLY A 43 11.89 -32.07 -36.37
CA GLY A 43 11.93 -32.95 -35.20
C GLY A 43 12.29 -32.24 -33.89
N LEU A 44 12.50 -33.05 -32.84
CA LEU A 44 12.70 -32.57 -31.48
C LEU A 44 14.03 -31.81 -31.32
N GLU A 45 15.12 -32.32 -31.92
CA GLU A 45 16.46 -31.72 -31.78
C GLU A 45 16.49 -30.28 -32.32
N SER A 46 15.93 -30.05 -33.52
CA SER A 46 15.82 -28.72 -34.10
C SER A 46 14.97 -27.76 -33.26
N ALA A 47 13.91 -28.28 -32.63
CA ALA A 47 13.05 -27.47 -31.78
C ALA A 47 13.75 -27.05 -30.47
N LEU A 48 14.60 -27.91 -29.90
CA LEU A 48 15.42 -27.57 -28.73
C LEU A 48 16.44 -26.47 -29.08
N VAL A 49 17.11 -26.59 -30.23
CA VAL A 49 18.04 -25.56 -30.71
C VAL A 49 17.32 -24.23 -30.93
N TYR A 50 16.16 -24.25 -31.58
CA TYR A 50 15.33 -23.06 -31.80
C TYR A 50 14.94 -22.37 -30.48
N ASN A 51 14.39 -23.12 -29.52
CA ASN A 51 13.98 -22.56 -28.23
C ASN A 51 15.18 -22.04 -27.42
N SER A 52 16.35 -22.66 -27.56
CA SER A 52 17.59 -22.17 -26.93
C SER A 52 18.03 -20.83 -27.50
N ILE A 53 18.02 -20.67 -28.83
CA ILE A 53 18.33 -19.40 -29.50
C ILE A 53 17.31 -18.33 -29.10
N LEU A 54 16.02 -18.68 -29.12
CA LEU A 54 14.95 -17.77 -28.73
C LEU A 54 15.07 -17.31 -27.28
N ALA A 55 15.44 -18.21 -26.36
CA ALA A 55 15.66 -17.89 -24.96
C ALA A 55 16.84 -16.91 -24.76
N VAL A 56 17.92 -17.06 -25.53
CA VAL A 56 19.03 -16.08 -25.52
C VAL A 56 18.52 -14.71 -25.96
N ILE A 57 17.84 -14.63 -27.11
CA ILE A 57 17.29 -13.38 -27.63
C ILE A 57 16.33 -12.73 -26.61
N ALA A 58 15.40 -13.51 -26.05
CA ALA A 58 14.46 -13.02 -25.05
C ALA A 58 15.16 -12.54 -23.78
N THR A 59 16.25 -13.17 -23.33
CA THR A 59 16.99 -12.73 -22.14
C THR A 59 17.56 -11.31 -22.31
N TYR A 60 18.01 -10.98 -23.53
CA TYR A 60 18.56 -9.67 -23.85
C TYR A 60 17.49 -8.61 -24.12
N PHE A 61 16.45 -8.95 -24.89
CA PHE A 61 15.47 -7.97 -25.40
C PHE A 61 14.16 -7.90 -24.62
N PHE A 62 13.82 -8.94 -23.86
CA PHE A 62 12.53 -9.03 -23.18
C PHE A 62 12.61 -8.53 -21.73
N ASP A 63 12.27 -7.26 -21.53
CA ASP A 63 12.20 -6.66 -20.19
C ASP A 63 10.93 -7.06 -19.41
N GLY A 64 9.95 -7.70 -20.06
CA GLY A 64 8.68 -8.12 -19.45
C GLY A 64 8.88 -8.99 -18.20
N LEU A 65 9.68 -10.06 -18.28
CA LEU A 65 9.97 -10.93 -17.14
C LEU A 65 10.80 -10.24 -16.04
N LYS A 66 11.69 -9.32 -16.41
CA LYS A 66 12.49 -8.53 -15.45
C LYS A 66 11.62 -7.58 -14.64
N LYS A 67 10.49 -7.13 -15.19
CA LYS A 67 9.50 -6.30 -14.48
C LYS A 67 8.78 -7.06 -13.35
N PHE A 68 8.52 -8.35 -13.54
CA PHE A 68 7.81 -9.19 -12.56
C PHE A 68 8.73 -9.92 -11.57
N ILE A 69 10.03 -10.02 -11.88
CA ILE A 69 11.03 -10.64 -11.01
C ILE A 69 12.09 -9.59 -10.65
N PRO A 70 11.92 -8.86 -9.53
CA PRO A 70 12.79 -7.73 -9.15
C PRO A 70 14.27 -8.11 -9.01
N ILE A 71 14.54 -9.37 -8.61
CA ILE A 71 15.88 -9.93 -8.45
C ILE A 71 16.66 -9.94 -9.78
N LEU A 72 15.96 -9.96 -10.92
CA LEU A 72 16.56 -9.97 -12.26
C LEU A 72 16.73 -8.57 -12.87
N ASN A 73 16.29 -7.51 -12.18
CA ASN A 73 16.31 -6.13 -12.68
C ASN A 73 17.43 -5.26 -12.08
N ASP A 74 18.38 -5.85 -11.35
CA ASP A 74 19.46 -5.11 -10.68
C ASP A 74 20.55 -4.70 -11.68
N ARG A 75 20.23 -3.67 -12.49
CA ARG A 75 21.09 -3.10 -13.54
C ARG A 75 22.34 -2.41 -12.98
N ASP A 76 22.38 -2.14 -11.67
CA ASP A 76 23.49 -1.47 -11.00
C ASP A 76 24.59 -2.43 -10.51
N THR A 77 24.40 -3.74 -10.70
CA THR A 77 25.42 -4.74 -10.36
C THR A 77 26.42 -4.93 -11.50
N THR A 78 27.68 -4.55 -11.26
CA THR A 78 28.79 -4.80 -12.21
C THR A 78 29.53 -6.10 -11.87
N GLY A 79 30.08 -6.78 -12.89
CA GLY A 79 30.90 -7.99 -12.72
C GLY A 79 30.13 -9.32 -12.69
N PHE A 80 30.67 -10.32 -11.99
CA PHE A 80 30.20 -11.72 -12.00
C PHE A 80 28.71 -11.90 -11.63
N LYS A 81 28.18 -11.03 -10.76
CA LYS A 81 26.76 -11.07 -10.36
C LYS A 81 25.81 -10.81 -11.53
N SER A 82 26.16 -9.88 -12.43
CA SER A 82 25.34 -9.56 -13.61
C SER A 82 25.25 -10.76 -14.57
N VAL A 83 26.38 -11.42 -14.83
CA VAL A 83 26.44 -12.62 -15.68
C VAL A 83 25.63 -13.77 -15.05
N PHE A 84 25.74 -13.96 -13.73
CA PHE A 84 24.97 -14.97 -13.01
C PHE A 84 23.45 -14.70 -13.10
N TYR A 85 22.99 -13.47 -12.89
CA TYR A 85 21.56 -13.15 -13.01
C TYR A 85 21.05 -13.29 -14.44
N SER A 86 21.85 -12.91 -15.45
CA SER A 86 21.51 -13.12 -16.85
C SER A 86 21.37 -14.62 -17.18
N PHE A 87 22.28 -15.45 -16.67
CA PHE A 87 22.21 -16.91 -16.82
C PHE A 87 20.97 -17.51 -16.14
N VAL A 88 20.65 -17.06 -14.92
CA VAL A 88 19.42 -17.48 -14.23
C VAL A 88 18.17 -17.06 -15.00
N SER A 89 18.13 -15.84 -15.53
CA SER A 89 17.03 -15.37 -16.39
C SER A 89 16.88 -16.24 -17.64
N PHE A 90 18.00 -16.58 -18.29
CA PHE A 90 18.01 -17.47 -19.45
C PHE A 90 17.42 -18.84 -19.12
N LEU A 91 17.82 -19.44 -17.99
CA LEU A 91 17.28 -20.74 -17.55
C LEU A 91 15.77 -20.67 -17.28
N ILE A 92 15.29 -19.58 -16.65
CA ILE A 92 13.86 -19.38 -16.39
C ILE A 92 13.08 -19.25 -17.70
N ILE A 93 13.56 -18.45 -18.64
CA ILE A 93 12.94 -18.25 -19.95
C ILE A 93 12.93 -19.55 -20.74
N LEU A 94 14.06 -20.24 -20.82
CA LEU A 94 14.18 -21.52 -21.52
C LEU A 94 13.23 -22.56 -20.93
N SER A 95 13.19 -22.69 -19.60
CA SER A 95 12.28 -23.60 -18.91
C SER A 95 10.82 -23.27 -19.24
N SER A 96 10.45 -21.99 -19.23
CA SER A 96 9.09 -21.54 -19.53
C SER A 96 8.69 -21.86 -20.98
N LEU A 97 9.61 -21.66 -21.94
CA LEU A 97 9.40 -22.01 -23.34
C LEU A 97 9.26 -23.51 -23.54
N LEU A 98 10.11 -24.32 -22.91
CA LEU A 98 10.05 -25.78 -23.02
C LEU A 98 8.78 -26.34 -22.38
N ILE A 99 8.37 -25.84 -21.22
CA ILE A 99 7.11 -26.23 -20.57
C ILE A 99 5.94 -25.87 -21.48
N THR A 100 5.89 -24.66 -22.04
CA THR A 100 4.79 -24.24 -22.92
C THR A 100 4.79 -25.05 -24.23
N GLY A 101 5.97 -25.29 -24.81
CA GLY A 101 6.18 -26.06 -26.04
C GLY A 101 5.92 -27.55 -25.89
N PHE A 102 5.96 -28.12 -24.68
CA PHE A 102 5.68 -29.53 -24.43
C PHE A 102 4.27 -29.94 -24.88
N GLY A 103 3.28 -29.05 -24.76
CA GLY A 103 1.94 -29.30 -25.28
C GLY A 103 1.91 -29.48 -26.80
N PHE A 104 2.67 -28.66 -27.54
CA PHE A 104 2.82 -28.79 -28.99
C PHE A 104 3.56 -30.07 -29.38
N TYR A 105 4.56 -30.48 -28.59
CA TYR A 105 5.24 -31.76 -28.79
C TYR A 105 4.27 -32.95 -28.68
N LEU A 106 3.43 -32.99 -27.64
CA LEU A 106 2.40 -34.03 -27.50
C LEU A 106 1.42 -34.04 -28.69
N LEU A 107 1.07 -32.86 -29.20
CA LEU A 107 0.19 -32.71 -30.35
C LEU A 107 0.84 -33.26 -31.64
N VAL A 108 2.11 -32.97 -31.89
CA VAL A 108 2.86 -33.52 -33.04
C VAL A 108 2.99 -35.03 -32.94
N LEU A 109 3.25 -35.56 -31.74
CA LEU A 109 3.36 -37.00 -31.50
C LEU A 109 2.05 -37.72 -31.80
N TYR A 110 0.91 -37.14 -31.38
CA TYR A 110 -0.41 -37.63 -31.75
C TYR A 110 -0.64 -37.59 -33.26
N GLN A 111 -0.30 -36.51 -33.95
CA GLN A 111 -0.52 -36.40 -35.40
C GLN A 111 0.34 -37.38 -36.23
N LYS A 112 1.59 -37.64 -35.82
CA LYS A 112 2.50 -38.50 -36.57
C LYS A 112 2.32 -39.98 -36.25
N ASN A 113 2.13 -40.31 -34.98
CA ASN A 113 2.17 -41.69 -34.49
C ASN A 113 0.80 -42.20 -34.04
N ASN A 114 -0.23 -41.35 -33.99
CA ASN A 114 -1.56 -41.65 -33.43
C ASN A 114 -1.51 -42.11 -31.95
N GLU A 115 -0.44 -41.75 -31.25
CA GLU A 115 -0.23 -42.05 -29.83
C GLU A 115 -0.57 -40.82 -28.99
N PHE A 116 -1.64 -40.89 -28.18
CA PHE A 116 -1.98 -39.82 -27.24
C PHE A 116 -1.78 -40.26 -25.80
N ASN A 117 -0.78 -39.70 -25.14
CA ASN A 117 -0.56 -39.94 -23.73
C ASN A 117 -1.37 -38.96 -22.87
N ILE A 118 -2.59 -39.37 -22.52
CA ILE A 118 -3.55 -38.62 -21.71
C ILE A 118 -2.91 -38.12 -20.39
N PHE A 119 -2.10 -38.96 -19.74
CA PHE A 119 -1.48 -38.61 -18.46
C PHE A 119 -0.50 -37.45 -18.59
N HIS A 120 0.36 -37.46 -19.61
CA HIS A 120 1.34 -36.39 -19.85
C HIS A 120 0.63 -35.08 -20.21
N PHE A 121 -0.47 -35.16 -20.96
CA PHE A 121 -1.27 -33.98 -21.31
C PHE A 121 -1.92 -33.33 -20.08
N TYR A 122 -2.53 -34.12 -19.19
CA TYR A 122 -3.12 -33.57 -17.95
C TYR A 122 -2.06 -33.02 -17.00
N LEU A 123 -0.89 -33.66 -16.89
CA LEU A 123 0.22 -33.15 -16.10
C LEU A 123 0.68 -31.78 -16.63
N TRP A 124 0.82 -31.66 -17.96
CA TRP A 124 1.18 -30.40 -18.62
C TRP A 124 0.14 -29.29 -18.37
N LEU A 125 -1.15 -29.59 -18.51
CA LEU A 125 -2.23 -28.64 -18.20
C LEU A 125 -2.21 -28.20 -16.73
N LEU A 126 -1.94 -29.13 -15.82
CA LEU A 126 -1.84 -28.83 -14.39
C LEU A 126 -0.66 -27.91 -14.09
N ILE A 127 0.49 -28.11 -14.76
CA ILE A 127 1.64 -27.21 -14.65
C ILE A 127 1.31 -25.83 -15.19
N LEU A 128 0.69 -25.74 -16.37
CA LEU A 128 0.50 -24.48 -17.07
C LEU A 128 -0.64 -23.62 -16.47
N PHE A 129 -1.74 -24.25 -16.06
CA PHE A 129 -2.91 -23.55 -15.53
C PHE A 129 -3.16 -23.83 -14.06
N GLY A 130 -2.96 -25.08 -13.61
CA GLY A 130 -3.24 -25.50 -12.24
C GLY A 130 -2.37 -24.80 -11.19
N PHE A 131 -1.05 -24.76 -11.39
CA PHE A 131 -0.13 -24.10 -10.45
C PHE A 131 -0.41 -22.60 -10.30
N PRO A 132 -0.53 -21.80 -11.38
CA PRO A 132 -0.91 -20.39 -11.26
C PRO A 132 -2.25 -20.21 -10.55
N LEU A 133 -3.29 -20.96 -10.93
CA LEU A 133 -4.60 -20.88 -10.28
C LEU A 133 -4.53 -21.20 -8.79
N PHE A 134 -3.80 -22.25 -8.42
CA PHE A 134 -3.61 -22.63 -7.01
C PHE A 134 -2.86 -21.55 -6.23
N TYR A 135 -1.79 -20.98 -6.80
CA TYR A 135 -1.03 -19.89 -6.20
C TYR A 135 -1.94 -18.67 -5.92
N TYR A 136 -2.73 -18.23 -6.90
CA TYR A 136 -3.64 -17.09 -6.73
C TYR A 136 -4.78 -17.40 -5.76
N ALA A 137 -5.34 -18.62 -5.81
CA ALA A 137 -6.37 -19.06 -4.88
C ALA A 137 -5.83 -19.04 -3.44
N PHE A 138 -4.66 -19.61 -3.19
CA PHE A 138 -4.03 -19.61 -1.88
C PHE A 138 -3.73 -18.20 -1.37
N ARG A 139 -3.20 -17.32 -2.23
CA ARG A 139 -2.92 -15.92 -1.89
C ARG A 139 -4.22 -15.16 -1.57
N SER A 140 -5.28 -15.42 -2.32
CA SER A 140 -6.61 -14.84 -2.09
C SER A 140 -7.22 -15.30 -0.77
N VAL A 141 -7.17 -16.61 -0.48
CA VAL A 141 -7.62 -17.17 0.80
C VAL A 141 -6.86 -16.54 1.96
N ARG A 142 -5.52 -16.43 1.84
CA ARG A 142 -4.70 -15.77 2.86
C ARG A 142 -5.07 -14.30 3.03
N TYR A 143 -5.32 -13.57 1.95
CA TYR A 143 -5.78 -12.18 2.01
C TYR A 143 -7.10 -12.08 2.77
N TYR A 144 -8.11 -12.88 2.42
CA TYR A 144 -9.41 -12.86 3.11
C TYR A 144 -9.30 -13.30 4.57
N TYR A 145 -8.42 -14.25 4.88
CA TYR A 145 -8.14 -14.68 6.24
C TYR A 145 -7.55 -13.54 7.08
N ILE A 146 -6.52 -12.86 6.58
CA ILE A 146 -5.91 -11.71 7.27
C ILE A 146 -6.92 -10.59 7.42
N LYS A 147 -7.68 -10.27 6.37
CA LYS A 147 -8.72 -9.24 6.42
C LYS A 147 -9.79 -9.56 7.46
N LYS A 148 -10.23 -10.82 7.53
CA LYS A 148 -11.19 -11.27 8.55
C LYS A 148 -10.64 -11.09 9.97
N GLN A 149 -9.37 -11.47 10.21
CA GLN A 149 -8.73 -11.24 11.51
C GLN A 149 -8.58 -9.76 11.85
N GLN A 150 -8.35 -8.90 10.84
CA GLN A 150 -8.27 -7.45 11.03
C GLN A 150 -9.62 -6.87 11.42
N ASP A 151 -10.70 -7.27 10.74
CA ASP A 151 -12.06 -6.83 11.03
C ASP A 151 -12.53 -7.28 12.45
N GLU A 152 -11.92 -8.31 13.03
CA GLU A 152 -12.20 -8.77 14.41
C GLU A 152 -11.48 -7.92 15.48
N HIS A 153 -10.41 -7.21 15.12
CA HIS A 153 -9.56 -6.49 16.08
C HIS A 153 -9.53 -4.97 15.88
N PHE A 154 -10.04 -4.48 14.74
CA PHE A 154 -10.00 -3.07 14.36
C PHE A 154 -11.33 -2.61 13.77
N VAL A 155 -11.66 -1.35 14.01
CA VAL A 155 -12.79 -0.63 13.40
C VAL A 155 -12.23 0.37 12.39
N ASN A 156 -12.80 0.39 11.19
CA ASN A 156 -12.48 1.41 10.19
C ASN A 156 -13.33 2.65 10.44
N ILE A 157 -12.71 3.82 10.53
CA ILE A 157 -13.41 5.11 10.60
C ILE A 157 -12.69 6.17 9.77
N VAL A 158 -13.43 7.14 9.23
CA VAL A 158 -12.83 8.33 8.62
C VAL A 158 -12.40 9.28 9.75
N LEU A 159 -11.09 9.53 9.87
CA LEU A 159 -10.56 10.56 10.76
C LEU A 159 -10.40 11.85 9.96
N VAL A 160 -11.05 12.90 10.43
CA VAL A 160 -10.92 14.26 9.91
C VAL A 160 -10.17 15.10 10.93
N ILE A 161 -9.12 15.80 10.52
CA ILE A 161 -8.39 16.73 11.38
C ILE A 161 -8.54 18.13 10.80
N ASN A 162 -9.16 18.98 11.59
CA ASN A 162 -9.33 20.39 11.28
C ASN A 162 -8.43 21.22 12.21
N HIS A 163 -8.00 22.35 11.69
CA HIS A 163 -7.26 23.34 12.44
C HIS A 163 -7.71 24.72 12.02
N ASP A 164 -7.52 25.71 12.88
CA ASP A 164 -7.78 27.09 12.52
C ASP A 164 -6.89 27.51 11.35
N LEU A 165 -7.41 28.38 10.47
CA LEU A 165 -6.69 28.84 9.26
C LEU A 165 -5.39 29.57 9.60
N ASP A 166 -5.31 30.20 10.77
CA ASP A 166 -4.14 30.90 11.28
C ASP A 166 -3.13 29.97 11.98
N LEU A 167 -3.50 28.69 12.19
CA LEU A 167 -2.64 27.67 12.76
C LEU A 167 -1.87 26.95 11.64
N PHE A 168 -0.63 27.36 11.39
CA PHE A 168 0.25 26.56 10.56
C PHE A 168 0.82 25.43 11.41
N LEU A 169 0.41 24.19 11.11
CA LEU A 169 0.86 23.01 11.82
C LEU A 169 1.30 21.90 10.86
N ALA A 170 2.21 21.05 11.34
CA ALA A 170 2.51 19.78 10.72
C ALA A 170 2.34 18.67 11.75
N ILE A 171 1.48 17.72 11.45
CA ILE A 171 1.23 16.58 12.31
C ILE A 171 2.35 15.56 12.07
N ASP A 172 2.91 15.05 13.15
CA ASP A 172 4.01 14.10 13.15
C ASP A 172 3.52 12.67 13.38
N ASN A 173 2.69 12.47 14.41
CA ASN A 173 2.20 11.15 14.76
C ASN A 173 0.76 11.19 15.28
N ILE A 174 -0.03 10.19 14.86
CA ILE A 174 -1.40 9.95 15.34
C ILE A 174 -1.53 8.46 15.61
N GLN A 175 -1.86 8.08 16.84
CA GLN A 175 -2.07 6.67 17.18
C GLN A 175 -3.21 6.47 18.18
N PHE A 176 -4.10 5.54 17.85
CA PHE A 176 -5.04 4.94 18.79
C PHE A 176 -4.42 3.65 19.33
N VAL A 177 -4.36 3.54 20.65
CA VAL A 177 -3.69 2.43 21.34
C VAL A 177 -4.67 1.74 22.27
N ASN A 178 -4.69 0.41 22.21
CA ASN A 178 -5.24 -0.43 23.28
C ASN A 178 -4.07 -0.93 24.13
N THR A 179 -3.93 -0.40 25.34
CA THR A 179 -2.81 -0.76 26.23
C THR A 179 -2.91 -2.19 26.79
N ALA A 180 -4.09 -2.80 26.84
CA ALA A 180 -4.28 -4.18 27.29
C ALA A 180 -3.80 -5.19 26.23
N ASN A 181 -4.25 -5.02 24.98
CA ASN A 181 -3.90 -5.93 23.89
C ASN A 181 -2.61 -5.54 23.15
N ARG A 182 -2.05 -4.36 23.48
CA ARG A 182 -0.89 -3.74 22.83
C ARG A 182 -1.06 -3.55 21.32
N ASN A 183 -2.29 -3.46 20.83
CA ASN A 183 -2.58 -3.13 19.45
C ASN A 183 -2.57 -1.61 19.27
N SER A 184 -2.02 -1.13 18.15
CA SER A 184 -1.97 0.29 17.81
C SER A 184 -2.35 0.49 16.35
N SER A 185 -2.98 1.62 16.05
CA SER A 185 -3.25 2.06 14.67
C SER A 185 -1.96 2.44 13.95
N ASP A 186 -1.87 2.16 12.65
CA ASP A 186 -0.78 2.64 11.78
C ASP A 186 -1.31 3.74 10.86
N ILE A 187 -1.37 4.98 11.37
CA ILE A 187 -1.83 6.14 10.61
C ILE A 187 -0.60 6.84 10.03
N LYS A 188 -0.49 6.87 8.70
CA LYS A 188 0.60 7.55 8.00
C LYS A 188 0.06 8.78 7.32
N ILE A 189 0.62 9.93 7.67
CA ILE A 189 0.19 11.21 7.10
C ILE A 189 0.92 11.38 5.78
N THR A 190 0.22 11.14 4.68
CA THR A 190 0.81 11.21 3.35
C THR A 190 0.76 12.61 2.75
N ASN A 191 -0.17 13.46 3.19
CA ASN A 191 -0.38 14.81 2.66
C ASN A 191 -0.72 15.80 3.78
N ASN A 192 0.28 16.54 4.27
CA ASN A 192 0.01 17.74 5.06
C ASN A 192 -0.52 18.84 4.12
N ILE A 193 -1.57 19.57 4.52
CA ILE A 193 -2.05 20.72 3.76
C ILE A 193 -0.94 21.76 3.61
N GLN A 194 -0.76 22.25 2.39
CA GLN A 194 0.04 23.45 2.13
C GLN A 194 -0.65 24.66 2.76
N SER A 195 -0.01 25.26 3.76
CA SER A 195 -0.46 26.50 4.38
C SER A 195 -0.04 27.72 3.54
N TYR A 196 -0.88 28.75 3.52
CA TYR A 196 -0.56 30.05 2.93
C TYR A 196 -0.51 31.11 4.02
N SER A 197 0.44 32.06 3.95
CA SER A 197 0.37 33.26 4.79
C SER A 197 -0.88 34.08 4.46
N GLN A 198 -1.37 34.90 5.39
CA GLN A 198 -2.58 35.71 5.17
C GLN A 198 -2.48 36.59 3.91
N LYS A 199 -1.29 37.16 3.65
CA LYS A 199 -1.00 37.95 2.44
C LYS A 199 -1.06 37.09 1.17
N GLU A 200 -0.42 35.92 1.17
CA GLU A 200 -0.48 34.99 0.04
C GLU A 200 -1.91 34.48 -0.19
N PHE A 201 -2.65 34.21 0.87
CA PHE A 201 -4.02 33.72 0.82
C PHE A 201 -5.00 34.74 0.22
N ILE A 202 -4.83 36.02 0.58
CA ILE A 202 -5.56 37.15 -0.02
C ILE A 202 -5.12 37.40 -1.48
N ALA A 203 -3.89 37.04 -1.84
CA ALA A 203 -3.42 37.11 -3.23
C ALA A 203 -3.90 35.94 -4.11
N LEU A 204 -4.36 34.82 -3.51
CA LEU A 204 -4.92 33.69 -4.26
C LEU A 204 -6.23 34.06 -4.97
N LYS A 205 -6.46 33.44 -6.14
CA LYS A 205 -7.72 33.52 -6.87
C LYS A 205 -8.89 33.04 -5.99
N THR A 206 -10.05 33.69 -6.11
CA THR A 206 -11.25 33.44 -5.27
C THR A 206 -11.64 31.96 -5.21
N LYS A 207 -11.63 31.25 -6.34
CA LYS A 207 -11.95 29.80 -6.40
C LYS A 207 -10.96 28.95 -5.60
N THR A 208 -9.67 29.27 -5.69
CA THR A 208 -8.60 28.59 -4.95
C THR A 208 -8.69 28.90 -3.47
N ARG A 209 -9.00 30.16 -3.11
CA ARG A 209 -9.23 30.56 -1.72
C ARG A 209 -10.37 29.78 -1.10
N HIS A 210 -11.54 29.72 -1.75
CA HIS A 210 -12.67 28.92 -1.27
C HIS A 210 -12.34 27.43 -1.10
N TYR A 211 -11.54 26.88 -2.01
CA TYR A 211 -11.08 25.49 -1.89
C TYR A 211 -10.26 25.28 -0.61
N TYR A 212 -9.26 26.13 -0.34
CA TYR A 212 -8.40 25.99 0.84
C TYR A 212 -9.07 26.40 2.15
N VAL A 213 -10.04 27.33 2.15
CA VAL A 213 -10.87 27.64 3.34
C VAL A 213 -11.64 26.39 3.80
N ASN A 214 -12.18 25.63 2.85
CA ASN A 214 -13.05 24.50 3.14
C ASN A 214 -12.30 23.15 3.13
N LYS A 215 -10.96 23.16 3.01
CA LYS A 215 -10.18 21.93 2.92
C LYS A 215 -9.79 21.45 4.31
N GLU A 216 -10.20 20.23 4.64
CA GLU A 216 -9.85 19.55 5.89
C GLU A 216 -8.37 19.19 5.94
N GLY A 217 -7.68 19.55 7.02
CA GLY A 217 -6.24 19.33 7.28
C GLY A 217 -5.76 17.91 7.01
N PHE A 218 -6.58 16.93 7.38
CA PHE A 218 -6.37 15.53 7.11
C PHE A 218 -7.73 14.85 7.00
N ARG A 219 -7.92 13.97 6.00
CA ARG A 219 -9.12 13.16 5.86
C ARG A 219 -8.76 11.80 5.27
N GLU A 220 -8.60 10.80 6.12
CA GLU A 220 -8.32 9.43 5.68
C GLU A 220 -9.07 8.40 6.52
N THR A 221 -9.31 7.22 5.94
CA THR A 221 -9.85 6.08 6.68
C THR A 221 -8.76 5.43 7.52
N VAL A 222 -8.91 5.48 8.83
CA VAL A 222 -7.99 4.95 9.83
C VAL A 222 -8.57 3.72 10.53
N GLN A 223 -7.68 2.86 11.04
CA GLN A 223 -8.05 1.66 11.79
C GLN A 223 -7.85 1.88 13.27
N ILE A 224 -8.93 1.94 14.05
CA ILE A 224 -8.89 2.05 15.51
C ILE A 224 -8.97 0.64 16.12
N PRO A 225 -8.03 0.23 16.98
CA PRO A 225 -8.13 -1.04 17.70
C PRO A 225 -9.41 -1.10 18.55
N PHE A 226 -10.08 -2.26 18.60
CA PHE A 226 -11.17 -2.47 19.56
C PHE A 226 -10.68 -2.23 20.99
N ASN A 227 -11.49 -1.56 21.80
CA ASN A 227 -11.19 -1.15 23.17
C ASN A 227 -9.92 -0.29 23.27
N ALA A 228 -9.66 0.55 22.26
CA ALA A 228 -8.64 1.59 22.36
C ALA A 228 -8.92 2.46 23.59
N ASN A 229 -7.90 2.67 24.42
CA ASN A 229 -8.04 3.39 25.69
C ASN A 229 -7.10 4.58 25.80
N ALA A 230 -6.19 4.75 24.85
CA ALA A 230 -5.31 5.91 24.76
C ALA A 230 -5.27 6.43 23.32
N PHE A 231 -5.21 7.74 23.19
CA PHE A 231 -4.90 8.43 21.95
C PHE A 231 -3.61 9.22 22.12
N LEU A 232 -2.69 9.05 21.18
CA LEU A 232 -1.39 9.69 21.11
C LEU A 232 -1.39 10.61 19.89
N LEU A 233 -1.10 11.88 20.12
CA LEU A 233 -0.97 12.87 19.06
C LEU A 233 0.28 13.70 19.29
N SER A 234 1.06 13.88 18.23
CA SER A 234 2.12 14.86 18.23
C SER A 234 2.14 15.70 16.96
N TRP A 235 2.40 16.99 17.13
CA TRP A 235 2.43 17.96 16.04
C TRP A 235 3.37 19.11 16.35
N PHE A 236 3.85 19.75 15.30
CA PHE A 236 4.63 20.97 15.37
C PHE A 236 3.77 22.15 14.92
N SER A 237 3.67 23.17 15.78
CA SER A 237 3.03 24.46 15.47
C SER A 237 4.10 25.44 15.00
N TYR A 238 4.01 25.88 13.75
CA TYR A 238 4.92 26.86 13.17
C TYR A 238 4.62 28.28 13.65
N THR A 239 3.34 28.59 13.84
CA THR A 239 2.90 29.90 14.34
C THR A 239 3.49 30.19 15.71
N GLU A 240 3.54 29.17 16.58
CA GLU A 240 4.08 29.29 17.94
C GLU A 240 5.55 28.85 18.04
N ASN A 241 6.07 28.20 17.00
CA ASN A 241 7.38 27.54 16.96
C ASN A 241 7.59 26.50 18.08
N LYS A 242 6.50 25.79 18.43
CA LYS A 242 6.43 24.82 19.53
C LYS A 242 6.05 23.43 19.02
N TYR A 243 6.58 22.40 19.70
CA TYR A 243 6.16 21.02 19.48
C TYR A 243 5.25 20.60 20.62
N TYR A 244 4.13 19.99 20.27
CA TYR A 244 3.17 19.46 21.22
C TYR A 244 3.09 17.95 21.07
N ALA A 245 3.11 17.24 22.20
CA ALA A 245 2.80 15.83 22.30
C ALA A 245 1.79 15.62 23.42
N VAL A 246 0.70 14.92 23.11
CA VAL A 246 -0.38 14.65 24.06
C VAL A 246 -0.72 13.17 24.05
N GLU A 247 -0.91 12.64 25.26
CA GLU A 247 -1.54 11.37 25.52
C GLU A 247 -2.77 11.61 26.37
N PHE A 248 -3.95 11.20 25.90
CA PHE A 248 -5.18 11.30 26.69
C PHE A 248 -6.04 10.04 26.55
N PRO A 249 -6.89 9.73 27.55
CA PRO A 249 -7.72 8.53 27.52
C PRO A 249 -8.78 8.62 26.42
N PHE A 250 -8.86 7.60 25.56
CA PHE A 250 -9.85 7.53 24.49
C PHE A 250 -11.12 6.81 24.96
N PRO A 251 -12.30 7.46 24.97
CA PRO A 251 -13.54 6.86 25.47
C PRO A 251 -14.20 5.97 24.39
N PHE A 252 -13.59 4.83 24.10
CA PHE A 252 -14.07 3.90 23.05
C PHE A 252 -15.49 3.38 23.28
N GLU A 253 -15.90 3.19 24.55
CA GLU A 253 -17.27 2.75 24.88
C GLU A 253 -18.33 3.79 24.51
N LYS A 254 -18.05 5.09 24.71
CA LYS A 254 -18.98 6.17 24.28
C LYS A 254 -19.08 6.23 22.76
N PHE A 255 -17.95 6.04 22.09
CA PHE A 255 -17.86 5.97 20.64
C PHE A 255 -18.66 4.79 20.06
N ILE A 256 -18.68 3.62 20.72
CA ILE A 256 -19.54 2.50 20.33
C ILE A 256 -21.01 2.74 20.70
N ALA A 257 -21.30 3.25 21.91
CA ALA A 257 -22.68 3.43 22.37
C ALA A 257 -23.49 4.39 21.48
N GLU A 258 -22.84 5.43 20.93
CA GLU A 258 -23.42 6.35 19.94
C GLU A 258 -23.58 5.72 18.53
N GLN A 259 -23.01 4.54 18.30
CA GLN A 259 -23.18 3.69 17.11
C GLN A 259 -24.20 2.56 17.32
N GLU A 260 -24.35 2.05 18.55
CA GLU A 260 -25.23 0.92 18.91
C GLU A 260 -26.73 1.22 18.88
N THR A 261 -27.13 2.48 18.69
CA THR A 261 -28.55 2.85 18.42
C THR A 261 -29.08 2.33 17.07
N CYS A 262 -28.25 1.63 16.28
CA CYS A 262 -28.66 0.93 15.05
C CYS A 262 -28.56 -0.60 15.20
N SER A 263 -29.70 -1.20 15.59
CA SER A 263 -30.12 -2.62 15.45
C SER A 263 -29.07 -3.74 15.55
N THR A 264 -29.05 -4.39 16.72
CA THR A 264 -29.28 -5.85 16.96
C THR A 264 -28.79 -6.92 15.96
N ASP A 265 -27.69 -6.71 15.25
CA ASP A 265 -26.96 -7.86 14.69
C ASP A 265 -25.45 -7.71 14.80
N LYS A 266 -24.88 -8.57 15.65
CA LYS A 266 -23.48 -8.59 16.07
C LYS A 266 -22.53 -8.45 14.88
N PHE A 267 -21.83 -7.32 14.84
CA PHE A 267 -20.55 -7.09 14.14
C PHE A 267 -20.47 -7.31 12.61
N LYS A 268 -21.54 -7.76 11.93
CA LYS A 268 -21.52 -7.97 10.46
C LYS A 268 -21.72 -6.69 9.65
N ILE A 269 -22.31 -5.65 10.23
CA ILE A 269 -22.70 -4.41 9.52
C ILE A 269 -21.57 -3.36 9.50
N PHE A 270 -20.55 -3.47 10.35
CA PHE A 270 -19.39 -2.55 10.38
C PHE A 270 -18.44 -2.66 9.18
N ARG A 271 -18.72 -3.57 8.23
CA ARG A 271 -17.88 -3.82 7.05
C ARG A 271 -18.24 -3.00 5.82
N ALA A 272 -19.38 -2.29 5.82
CA ALA A 272 -19.92 -1.70 4.58
C ALA A 272 -20.67 -0.37 4.72
N ARG A 273 -20.85 0.21 5.93
CA ARG A 273 -21.52 1.50 6.09
C ARG A 273 -20.53 2.60 6.44
N GLU A 274 -20.67 3.75 5.78
CA GLU A 274 -19.96 4.99 6.08
C GLU A 274 -20.21 5.35 7.55
N THR A 275 -19.23 5.06 8.41
CA THR A 275 -19.20 5.59 9.76
C THR A 275 -19.03 7.10 9.65
N GLU A 276 -19.86 7.87 10.34
CA GLU A 276 -19.67 9.32 10.42
C GLU A 276 -18.23 9.64 10.86
N PRO A 277 -17.61 10.67 10.26
CA PRO A 277 -16.22 10.98 10.52
C PRO A 277 -15.99 11.38 11.98
N LEU A 278 -14.85 10.96 12.52
CA LEU A 278 -14.33 11.43 13.79
C LEU A 278 -13.58 12.73 13.53
N TYR A 279 -14.03 13.84 14.11
CA TYR A 279 -13.39 15.14 13.93
C TYR A 279 -12.45 15.44 15.08
N LEU A 280 -11.20 15.75 14.75
CA LEU A 280 -10.20 16.27 15.67
C LEU A 280 -9.93 17.73 15.32
N HIS A 281 -10.23 18.64 16.24
CA HIS A 281 -9.94 20.07 16.08
C HIS A 281 -8.75 20.45 16.95
N LEU A 282 -7.77 21.11 16.32
CA LEU A 282 -6.57 21.65 16.97
C LEU A 282 -6.66 23.18 17.03
N TYR A 283 -6.51 23.72 18.24
CA TYR A 283 -6.61 25.15 18.54
C TYR A 283 -5.24 25.76 18.87
N LEU A 284 -5.17 27.09 18.86
CA LEU A 284 -4.08 27.88 19.45
C LEU A 284 -3.85 27.48 20.92
N ASN A 285 -2.61 27.54 21.40
CA ASN A 285 -2.16 27.05 22.72
C ASN A 285 -2.23 25.53 22.90
N GLY A 286 -2.32 24.80 21.80
CA GLY A 286 -2.33 23.34 21.76
C GLY A 286 -3.60 22.69 22.33
N GLY A 287 -4.70 23.43 22.41
CA GLY A 287 -6.01 22.89 22.78
C GLY A 287 -6.51 21.85 21.77
N ILE A 288 -7.20 20.82 22.25
CA ILE A 288 -7.68 19.69 21.45
C ILE A 288 -9.16 19.47 21.75
N ARG A 289 -9.99 19.37 20.70
CA ARG A 289 -11.35 18.83 20.80
C ARG A 289 -11.57 17.66 19.88
N PHE A 290 -12.12 16.58 20.43
CA PHE A 290 -12.63 15.45 19.67
C PHE A 290 -14.14 15.51 19.60
N PHE A 291 -14.68 15.47 18.38
CA PHE A 291 -16.09 15.38 18.12
C PHE A 291 -16.41 14.08 17.40
N TYR A 292 -17.53 13.48 17.79
CA TYR A 292 -18.18 12.43 17.03
C TYR A 292 -19.65 12.80 16.89
N LYS A 293 -20.14 12.88 15.66
CA LYS A 293 -21.46 13.46 15.35
C LYS A 293 -21.61 14.87 15.96
N ASN A 294 -22.50 15.02 16.94
CA ASN A 294 -22.75 16.26 17.68
C ASN A 294 -22.27 16.21 19.14
N ALA A 295 -21.57 15.13 19.53
CA ALA A 295 -21.07 14.94 20.89
C ALA A 295 -19.59 15.28 20.99
N ILE A 296 -19.24 16.03 22.04
CA ILE A 296 -17.85 16.29 22.41
C ILE A 296 -17.35 15.08 23.21
N LEU A 297 -16.43 14.32 22.63
CA LEU A 297 -15.84 13.14 23.28
C LEU A 297 -14.73 13.53 24.26
N VAL A 298 -13.92 14.53 23.88
CA VAL A 298 -12.80 15.06 24.67
C VAL A 298 -12.69 16.55 24.40
N ASP A 299 -12.55 17.35 25.46
CA ASP A 299 -12.22 18.79 25.38
C ASP A 299 -11.03 19.08 26.31
N ILE A 300 -9.88 19.38 25.72
CA ILE A 300 -8.65 19.78 26.41
C ILE A 300 -8.39 21.23 26.02
N PRO A 301 -8.72 22.21 26.89
CA PRO A 301 -8.72 23.62 26.50
C PRO A 301 -7.30 24.21 26.35
N VAL A 302 -6.34 23.71 27.12
CA VAL A 302 -4.94 24.13 27.07
C VAL A 302 -4.06 22.91 27.31
N ASN A 303 -3.03 22.76 26.49
CA ASN A 303 -2.08 21.68 26.64
C ASN A 303 -0.70 22.21 27.05
N ASN A 304 -0.04 21.49 27.96
CA ASN A 304 1.31 21.85 28.39
C ASN A 304 2.30 21.49 27.28
N GLU A 305 3.17 22.44 26.95
CA GLU A 305 4.27 22.25 26.03
C GLU A 305 5.12 21.06 26.50
N SER A 306 5.31 20.09 25.62
CA SER A 306 6.23 19.00 25.88
C SER A 306 7.65 19.55 25.72
N ALA A 307 8.50 19.45 26.73
CA ALA A 307 9.90 19.83 26.62
C ALA A 307 10.59 18.89 25.61
N VAL A 308 10.58 19.26 24.33
CA VAL A 308 11.19 18.46 23.27
C VAL A 308 12.69 18.66 23.31
N ASN A 309 13.41 17.55 23.43
CA ASN A 309 14.85 17.49 23.29
C ASN A 309 15.20 17.93 21.86
N GLY A 310 16.15 18.84 21.65
CA GLY A 310 16.43 19.47 20.34
C GLY A 310 16.76 18.51 19.18
N LYS A 311 16.93 17.22 19.47
CA LYS A 311 17.15 16.13 18.53
C LYS A 311 15.88 15.74 17.76
N ASP A 312 14.72 15.65 18.41
CA ASP A 312 13.46 15.23 17.77
C ASP A 312 12.94 16.30 16.80
N LYS A 313 13.17 17.59 17.13
CA LYS A 313 12.88 18.72 16.23
C LYS A 313 13.72 18.65 14.96
N LYS A 314 15.01 18.28 15.08
CA LYS A 314 15.93 18.17 13.94
C LYS A 314 15.57 16.98 13.04
N ASP A 315 15.26 15.84 13.65
CA ASP A 315 14.86 14.63 12.92
C ASP A 315 13.53 14.83 12.17
N PHE A 316 12.56 15.56 12.74
CA PHE A 316 11.32 15.93 12.06
C PHE A 316 11.55 16.80 10.80
N PHE A 317 12.42 17.82 10.91
CA PHE A 317 12.74 18.70 9.78
C PHE A 317 13.60 18.01 8.71
N ASP A 318 14.45 17.05 9.10
CA ASP A 318 15.29 16.31 8.16
C ASP A 318 14.50 15.17 7.47
N LEU A 319 13.48 14.59 8.10
CA LEU A 319 12.55 13.65 7.44
C LEU A 319 11.61 14.33 6.44
N ASN A 320 11.24 15.59 6.70
CA ASN A 320 10.23 16.31 5.92
C ASN A 320 10.82 17.53 5.20
N ALA A 321 11.63 17.29 4.17
CA ALA A 321 12.30 18.34 3.37
C ALA A 321 11.32 19.39 2.80
N THR A 322 10.17 18.96 2.30
CA THR A 322 9.11 19.84 1.78
C THR A 322 8.51 20.75 2.86
N ILE A 323 8.44 20.25 4.09
CA ILE A 323 7.95 20.99 5.24
C ILE A 323 9.00 22.00 5.72
N LYS A 324 10.29 21.64 5.68
CA LYS A 324 11.42 22.53 5.96
C LYS A 324 11.47 23.72 5.00
N GLU A 325 11.26 23.49 3.70
CA GLU A 325 11.17 24.56 2.70
C GLU A 325 9.98 25.48 2.93
N SER A 326 8.82 24.91 3.28
CA SER A 326 7.60 25.68 3.60
C SER A 326 7.81 26.58 4.82
N TYR A 327 8.51 26.09 5.85
CA TYR A 327 8.89 26.87 7.04
C TYR A 327 9.85 28.02 6.74
N ILE A 328 10.88 27.77 5.91
CA ILE A 328 11.83 28.81 5.49
C ILE A 328 11.10 29.91 4.70
N LYS A 329 10.17 29.52 3.81
CA LYS A 329 9.37 30.46 3.03
C LYS A 329 8.45 31.30 3.92
N TYR A 330 7.76 30.67 4.88
CA TYR A 330 6.88 31.37 5.83
C TYR A 330 7.63 32.44 6.63
N ASN A 331 8.79 32.10 7.20
CA ASN A 331 9.61 33.05 7.97
C ASN A 331 10.19 34.19 7.14
N ARG A 332 10.41 33.99 5.82
CA ARG A 332 10.82 35.08 4.91
C ARG A 332 9.70 36.07 4.64
N ASN A 333 8.44 35.63 4.63
CA ASN A 333 7.28 36.48 4.37
C ASN A 333 6.81 37.28 5.60
N LEU A 334 7.27 36.91 6.80
CA LEU A 334 7.02 37.61 8.06
C LEU A 334 8.02 38.75 8.34
N ARG A 335 9.19 38.73 7.70
CA ARG A 335 10.16 39.84 7.68
C ARG A 335 9.85 40.76 6.51
#